data_AF-A0AAN8AYH7-F1
#
_entry.id   AF-A0AAN8AYH7-F1
#
_cell.length_a   1.000
_cell.length_b   1.000
_cell.length_c   1.000
_cell.angle_alpha   90.00
_cell.angle_beta   90.00
_cell.angle_gamma   90.00
#
_symmetry.space_group_name_H-M   'P 1'
#
loop_
_entity.id
_entity.type
_entity.pdbx_description
1 polymer ?
#
loop_
_entity_poly.entity_id
_entity_poly.type
_entity_poly.pdbx_seq_one_letter_code
_entity_poly.pdbx_strand_id
1 'polypeptide(L)'
;METQGSPPSPDHGPDVETATPEINPKYNRRLRSLHMLATKFVRLLQEAKGGELDLRHAIKILAVGQKRRIYDITNVLEGVGLIVKISRSIVKWKGTITGENEELFGNRLFKLKSELEDLEIMESMLDQQKHWVEQSARNTREDCSEYPV
;
A
#
# COMPACT_ATOMS: atom_id res chain seq x y z
N MET A 1 72.80 28.92 -51.33
CA MET A 1 72.91 28.28 -50.00
C MET A 1 72.01 27.06 -50.02
N GLU A 2 72.60 25.91 -49.75
CA GLU A 2 72.08 24.57 -50.02
C GLU A 2 71.19 24.02 -48.89
N THR A 3 70.32 23.06 -49.26
CA THR A 3 69.72 21.96 -48.45
C THR A 3 68.70 22.39 -47.38
N GLN A 4 67.65 21.65 -46.97
CA GLN A 4 67.22 20.24 -46.92
C GLN A 4 65.66 20.27 -46.95
N GLY A 5 64.82 19.24 -47.19
CA GLY A 5 64.91 17.78 -47.22
C GLY A 5 63.52 17.17 -47.51
N SER A 6 63.48 15.85 -47.68
CA SER A 6 62.46 14.93 -48.21
C SER A 6 61.01 14.89 -47.61
N PRO A 7 60.06 14.16 -48.27
CA PRO A 7 58.61 14.04 -47.97
C PRO A 7 58.24 12.70 -47.24
N PRO A 8 56.98 12.16 -47.29
CA PRO A 8 55.67 12.60 -46.77
C PRO A 8 55.11 11.63 -45.70
N SER A 9 53.97 11.92 -45.04
CA SER A 9 52.82 10.98 -44.90
C SER A 9 51.68 11.50 -44.00
N PRO A 10 50.44 11.01 -44.22
CA PRO A 10 49.23 11.45 -43.56
C PRO A 10 48.98 10.66 -42.28
N ASP A 11 48.48 11.31 -41.22
CA ASP A 11 47.90 10.58 -40.09
C ASP A 11 46.50 11.11 -39.77
N HIS A 12 45.57 10.18 -39.87
CA HIS A 12 44.15 10.32 -39.70
C HIS A 12 43.88 9.93 -38.24
N GLY A 13 43.98 10.90 -37.33
CA GLY A 13 43.50 10.70 -35.96
C GLY A 13 41.98 10.81 -35.94
N PRO A 14 41.23 9.78 -35.52
CA PRO A 14 39.82 9.94 -35.23
C PRO A 14 39.70 10.81 -33.98
N ASP A 15 38.92 11.88 -34.07
CA ASP A 15 38.39 12.55 -32.89
C ASP A 15 37.72 11.49 -32.02
N VAL A 16 38.37 11.13 -30.91
CA VAL A 16 37.73 10.45 -29.79
C VAL A 16 36.83 11.50 -29.16
N GLU A 17 35.68 11.71 -29.82
CA GLU A 17 34.49 12.27 -29.22
C GLU A 17 34.18 11.38 -28.03
N THR A 18 34.69 11.82 -26.89
CA THR A 18 34.48 11.17 -25.60
C THR A 18 33.00 11.32 -25.36
N ALA A 19 32.24 10.30 -25.79
CA ALA A 19 30.82 10.19 -25.62
C ALA A 19 30.53 10.24 -24.11
N THR A 20 30.35 11.45 -23.59
CA THR A 20 29.57 11.67 -22.39
C THR A 20 28.24 10.97 -22.64
N PRO A 21 27.85 9.98 -21.82
CA PRO A 21 26.56 9.35 -22.01
C PRO A 21 25.54 10.44 -21.72
N GLU A 22 24.93 11.00 -22.76
CA GLU A 22 23.80 11.90 -22.63
C GLU A 22 22.70 11.12 -21.91
N ILE A 23 22.60 11.37 -20.60
CA ILE A 23 21.58 10.77 -19.76
C ILE A 23 20.25 11.29 -20.29
N ASN A 24 19.59 10.46 -21.10
CA ASN A 24 18.33 10.76 -21.75
C ASN A 24 17.38 11.46 -20.77
N PRO A 25 16.91 12.68 -21.05
CA PRO A 25 16.12 13.48 -20.11
C PRO A 25 14.81 12.79 -19.69
N LYS A 26 14.31 11.83 -20.49
CA LYS A 26 13.18 10.96 -20.12
C LYS A 26 13.52 10.03 -18.95
N TYR A 27 14.73 9.48 -18.91
CA TYR A 27 15.20 8.60 -17.82
C TYR A 27 15.33 9.36 -16.50
N ASN A 28 15.89 10.58 -16.55
CA ASN A 28 16.06 11.46 -15.39
C ASN A 28 14.71 11.90 -14.79
N ARG A 29 13.69 12.10 -15.63
CA ARG A 29 12.31 12.41 -15.18
C ARG A 29 11.67 11.23 -14.42
N ARG A 30 11.85 9.99 -14.89
CA ARG A 30 11.27 8.80 -14.22
C ARG A 30 11.83 8.59 -12.81
N LEU A 31 13.13 8.83 -12.62
CA LEU A 31 13.79 8.70 -11.31
C LEU A 31 13.29 9.72 -10.29
N ARG A 32 12.78 10.88 -10.75
CA ARG A 32 12.20 11.94 -9.91
C ARG A 32 10.67 11.88 -9.83
N SER A 33 10.06 10.83 -10.37
CA SER A 33 8.60 10.67 -10.34
C SER A 33 8.09 10.49 -8.91
N LEU A 34 6.86 10.96 -8.67
CA LEU A 34 6.20 10.77 -7.38
C LEU A 34 6.09 9.28 -7.02
N HIS A 35 5.80 8.42 -8.00
CA HIS A 35 5.76 6.96 -7.81
C HIS A 35 7.08 6.42 -7.25
N MET A 36 8.23 6.77 -7.83
CA MET A 36 9.54 6.32 -7.36
C MET A 36 9.81 6.79 -5.92
N LEU A 37 9.42 8.03 -5.60
CA LEU A 37 9.56 8.59 -4.25
C LEU A 37 8.63 7.88 -3.25
N ALA A 38 7.39 7.59 -3.65
CA ALA A 38 6.41 6.89 -2.83
C ALA A 38 6.88 5.46 -2.52
N THR A 39 7.35 4.72 -3.52
CA THR A 39 7.87 3.35 -3.34
C THR A 39 9.04 3.32 -2.36
N LYS A 40 9.99 4.25 -2.50
CA LYS A 40 11.12 4.36 -1.55
C LYS A 40 10.66 4.81 -0.16
N PHE A 41 9.71 5.74 -0.07
CA PHE A 41 9.16 6.22 1.19
C PHE A 41 8.49 5.08 1.98
N VAL A 42 7.68 4.25 1.30
CA VAL A 42 7.02 3.10 1.92
C VAL A 42 8.04 2.08 2.41
N ARG A 43 9.09 1.80 1.65
CA ARG A 43 10.19 0.91 2.12
C ARG A 43 10.85 1.44 3.39
N LEU A 44 11.20 2.72 3.43
CA LEU A 44 11.77 3.35 4.63
C LEU A 44 10.82 3.26 5.84
N LEU A 45 9.51 3.37 5.59
CA LEU A 45 8.49 3.29 6.63
C LEU A 45 8.31 1.85 7.16
N GLN A 46 8.45 0.85 6.29
CA GLN A 46 8.42 -0.58 6.66
C GLN A 46 9.68 -1.02 7.40
N GLU A 47 10.85 -0.51 6.99
CA GLU A 47 12.14 -0.77 7.64
C GLU A 47 12.31 -0.01 8.96
N ALA A 48 11.50 1.02 9.20
CA ALA A 48 11.57 1.81 10.41
C ALA A 48 11.14 0.99 11.64
N LYS A 49 12.04 0.90 12.62
CA LYS A 49 11.78 0.20 13.88
C LYS A 49 10.54 0.79 14.58
N GLY A 50 9.56 -0.05 14.87
CA GLY A 50 8.29 0.37 15.51
C GLY A 50 7.32 1.09 14.57
N GLY A 51 7.58 1.08 13.26
CA GLY A 51 6.73 1.70 12.24
C GLY A 51 6.73 3.22 12.27
N GLU A 52 7.70 3.86 12.94
CA GLU A 52 7.78 5.32 13.09
C GLU A 52 8.89 5.91 12.22
N LEU A 53 8.50 6.75 11.26
CA LEU A 53 9.42 7.36 10.30
C LEU A 53 9.58 8.86 10.57
N ASP A 54 10.83 9.30 10.73
CA ASP A 54 11.18 10.72 10.73
C ASP A 54 11.21 11.27 9.28
N LEU A 55 10.29 12.19 9.00
CA LEU A 55 10.17 12.89 7.72
C LEU A 55 11.44 13.66 7.36
N ARG A 56 12.19 14.20 8.33
CA ARG A 56 13.47 14.90 8.05
C ARG A 56 14.52 13.92 7.53
N HIS A 57 14.53 12.71 8.07
CA HIS A 57 15.41 11.64 7.62
C HIS A 57 15.00 11.15 6.23
N ALA A 58 13.70 10.90 6.01
CA ALA A 58 13.18 10.52 4.71
C ALA A 58 13.48 11.55 3.61
N ILE A 59 13.39 12.85 3.90
CA ILE A 59 13.77 13.92 2.95
C ILE A 59 15.22 13.79 2.48
N LYS A 60 16.15 13.49 3.40
CA LYS A 60 17.57 13.33 3.10
C LYS A 60 17.81 12.11 2.19
N ILE A 61 17.18 10.97 2.52
CA ILE A 61 17.35 9.72 1.75
C ILE A 61 16.69 9.80 0.37
N LEU A 62 15.50 10.38 0.30
CA LEU A 62 14.74 10.47 -0.94
C LEU A 62 15.30 11.53 -1.91
N ALA A 63 16.42 12.20 -1.54
CA ALA A 63 17.09 13.25 -2.31
C ALA A 63 16.11 14.29 -2.88
N VAL A 64 15.02 14.54 -2.14
CA VAL A 64 13.95 15.41 -2.60
C VAL A 64 14.44 16.83 -2.42
N GLY A 65 14.88 17.46 -3.51
CA GLY A 65 15.29 18.87 -3.50
C GLY A 65 14.20 19.84 -3.02
N GLN A 66 12.94 19.38 -2.88
CA GLN A 66 11.82 20.16 -2.36
C GLN A 66 10.92 19.32 -1.44
N LYS A 67 10.68 19.79 -0.20
CA LYS A 67 9.80 19.17 0.82
C LYS A 67 8.39 18.84 0.32
N ARG A 68 7.96 19.43 -0.80
CA ARG A 68 6.62 19.31 -1.37
C ARG A 68 6.18 17.88 -1.65
N ARG A 69 7.08 16.99 -2.09
CA ARG A 69 6.71 15.59 -2.44
C ARG A 69 6.38 14.72 -1.23
N ILE A 70 6.93 15.06 -0.06
CA ILE A 70 6.60 14.36 1.18
C ILE A 70 5.13 14.55 1.50
N TYR A 71 4.61 15.79 1.38
CA TYR A 71 3.20 16.06 1.62
C TYR A 71 2.28 15.38 0.63
N ASP A 72 2.66 15.29 -0.64
CA ASP A 72 1.88 14.54 -1.63
C ASP A 72 1.71 13.08 -1.19
N ILE A 73 2.78 12.46 -0.70
CA ILE A 73 2.76 11.06 -0.25
C ILE A 73 2.01 10.94 1.09
N THR A 74 2.34 11.76 2.08
CA THR A 74 1.74 11.65 3.42
C THR A 74 0.25 11.96 3.39
N ASN A 75 -0.22 12.94 2.61
CA ASN A 75 -1.64 13.28 2.55
C ASN A 75 -2.47 12.14 1.94
N VAL A 76 -1.95 11.46 0.92
CA VAL A 76 -2.62 10.29 0.34
C VAL A 76 -2.64 9.15 1.35
N LEU A 77 -1.51 8.84 1.97
CA LEU A 77 -1.44 7.76 2.96
C LEU A 77 -2.28 8.04 4.22
N GLU A 78 -2.36 9.30 4.65
CA GLU A 78 -3.21 9.75 5.77
C GLU A 78 -4.68 9.73 5.36
N GLY A 79 -5.01 10.21 4.16
CA GLY A 79 -6.38 10.19 3.63
C GLY A 79 -6.95 8.79 3.45
N VAL A 80 -6.11 7.81 3.11
CA VAL A 80 -6.48 6.39 3.08
C VAL A 80 -6.46 5.77 4.50
N GLY A 81 -5.78 6.39 5.46
CA GLY A 81 -5.67 5.92 6.84
C GLY A 81 -4.58 4.86 7.07
N LEU A 82 -3.59 4.76 6.18
CA LEU A 82 -2.44 3.85 6.32
C LEU A 82 -1.35 4.40 7.23
N ILE A 83 -1.34 5.71 7.49
CA ILE A 83 -0.42 6.35 8.42
C ILE A 83 -1.16 7.31 9.34
N VAL A 84 -0.55 7.61 10.47
CA VAL A 84 -0.99 8.65 11.41
C VAL A 84 0.16 9.60 11.73
N LYS A 85 -0.16 10.87 11.96
CA LYS A 85 0.82 11.87 12.36
C LYS A 85 1.02 11.82 13.87
N ILE A 86 2.23 11.48 14.31
CA ILE A 86 2.60 11.47 15.74
C ILE A 86 3.13 12.85 16.15
N SER A 87 3.93 13.47 15.27
CA SER A 87 4.46 14.82 15.50
C SER A 87 4.65 15.56 14.18
N ARG A 88 5.14 16.81 14.24
CA ARG A 88 5.40 17.61 13.03
C ARG A 88 6.37 16.92 12.05
N SER A 89 7.29 16.11 12.56
CA SER A 89 8.27 15.39 11.73
C SER A 89 8.18 13.87 11.83
N ILE A 90 7.24 13.31 12.60
CA ILE A 90 7.13 11.86 12.78
C ILE A 90 5.76 11.39 12.32
N VAL A 91 5.77 10.38 11.45
CA VAL A 91 4.58 9.63 11.05
C VAL A 91 4.73 8.18 11.46
N LYS A 92 3.61 7.53 11.77
CA LYS A 92 3.57 6.12 12.13
C LYS A 92 2.74 5.33 11.15
N TRP A 93 3.24 4.18 10.74
CA TRP A 93 2.51 3.21 9.94
C TRP A 93 1.37 2.61 10.76
N LYS A 94 0.15 2.76 10.27
CA LYS A 94 -1.07 2.17 10.81
C LYS A 94 -1.50 0.94 9.98
N GLY A 95 -1.06 0.85 8.72
CA GLY A 95 -1.25 -0.34 7.90
C GLY A 95 -0.61 -1.58 8.54
N THR A 96 -0.99 -2.76 8.07
CA THR A 96 -0.28 -4.00 8.41
C THR A 96 1.18 -3.84 8.00
N ILE A 97 2.10 -3.89 8.98
CA ILE A 97 3.52 -4.09 8.69
C ILE A 97 3.61 -5.52 8.16
N THR A 98 4.09 -5.66 6.93
CA THR A 98 4.26 -6.96 6.27
C THR A 98 5.22 -7.79 7.13
N GLY A 99 4.71 -8.85 7.77
CA GLY A 99 5.52 -9.79 8.56
C GLY A 99 5.01 -10.08 9.97
N GLU A 100 4.65 -9.09 10.79
CA GLU A 100 4.39 -9.32 12.22
C GLU A 100 2.91 -9.23 12.61
N ASN A 101 2.09 -8.51 11.83
CA ASN A 101 0.67 -8.28 12.16
C ASN A 101 -0.31 -9.03 11.25
N GLU A 102 0.18 -9.77 10.25
CA GLU A 102 -0.66 -10.59 9.37
C GLU A 102 -1.30 -11.75 10.14
N GLU A 103 -0.57 -12.40 11.04
CA GLU A 103 -1.13 -13.44 11.91
C GLU A 103 -2.14 -12.86 12.91
N LEU A 104 -1.83 -11.74 13.58
CA LEU A 104 -2.74 -11.12 14.54
C LEU A 104 -4.04 -10.64 13.89
N PHE A 105 -3.94 -10.04 12.70
CA PHE A 105 -5.10 -9.63 11.92
C PHE A 105 -5.86 -10.85 11.37
N GLY A 106 -5.14 -11.87 10.87
CA GLY A 106 -5.72 -13.13 10.42
C GLY A 106 -6.48 -13.85 11.53
N ASN A 107 -5.91 -13.91 12.74
CA ASN A 107 -6.55 -14.50 13.93
C ASN A 107 -7.81 -13.74 14.33
N ARG A 108 -7.76 -12.40 14.32
CA ARG A 108 -8.95 -11.58 14.62
C ARG A 108 -10.02 -11.72 13.55
N LEU A 109 -9.62 -11.76 12.28
CA LEU A 109 -10.52 -11.95 11.14
C LEU A 109 -11.18 -13.34 11.20
N PHE A 110 -10.39 -14.38 11.50
CA PHE A 110 -10.88 -15.74 11.68
C PHE A 110 -11.88 -15.82 12.84
N LYS A 111 -11.56 -15.20 13.98
CA LYS A 111 -12.46 -15.15 15.13
C LYS A 111 -13.78 -14.44 14.82
N LEU A 112 -13.72 -13.29 14.16
CA LEU A 112 -14.92 -12.54 13.75
C LEU A 112 -15.75 -13.33 12.74
N LYS A 113 -15.10 -14.06 11.83
CA LYS A 113 -15.78 -14.93 10.87
C LYS A 113 -16.48 -16.10 11.55
N SER A 114 -15.82 -16.75 12.52
CA SER A 114 -16.44 -17.81 13.33
C SER A 114 -17.64 -17.28 14.11
N GLU A 115 -17.52 -16.10 14.72
CA GLU A 115 -18.62 -15.48 15.49
C GLU A 115 -19.82 -15.14 14.59
N LEU A 116 -19.58 -14.71 13.34
CA LEU A 116 -20.66 -14.53 12.36
C LEU A 116 -21.38 -15.83 12.03
N GLU A 117 -20.63 -16.92 11.82
CA GLU A 117 -21.19 -18.24 11.49
C GLU A 117 -22.00 -18.81 12.67
N ASP A 118 -21.51 -18.64 13.91
CA ASP A 118 -22.24 -19.04 15.12
C ASP A 118 -23.55 -18.26 15.28
N LEU A 119 -23.53 -16.95 15.00
CA LEU A 119 -24.72 -16.10 15.06
C LEU A 119 -25.74 -16.48 13.97
N GLU A 120 -25.29 -16.79 12.77
CA GLU A 120 -26.16 -17.23 11.66
C GLU A 120 -26.87 -18.55 11.99
N ILE A 121 -26.17 -19.51 12.61
CA ILE A 121 -26.77 -20.77 13.08
C ILE A 121 -27.83 -20.50 14.14
N MET A 122 -27.53 -19.62 15.10
CA MET A 122 -28.47 -19.26 16.17
C MET A 122 -29.72 -18.59 15.62
N GLU A 123 -29.58 -17.66 14.68
CA GLU A 123 -30.68 -16.98 14.01
C GLU A 123 -31.58 -17.99 13.27
N SER A 124 -30.98 -18.90 12.51
CA SER A 124 -31.70 -19.96 11.79
C SER A 124 -32.50 -20.87 12.74
N MET A 125 -31.92 -21.23 13.88
CA MET A 125 -32.62 -22.05 14.88
C MET A 125 -33.80 -21.29 15.51
N LEU A 126 -33.63 -20.00 15.79
CA LEU A 126 -34.70 -19.15 16.30
C LEU A 126 -35.85 -19.01 15.30
N ASP A 127 -35.53 -18.81 14.02
CA ASP A 127 -36.53 -18.75 12.95
C ASP A 127 -37.29 -20.07 12.79
N GLN A 128 -36.60 -21.21 12.90
CA GLN A 128 -37.25 -22.52 12.86
C GLN A 128 -38.19 -22.73 14.05
N GLN A 129 -37.77 -22.36 15.27
CA GLN A 129 -38.61 -22.47 16.46
C GLN A 129 -39.82 -21.55 16.36
N LYS A 130 -39.63 -20.30 15.91
CA LYS A 130 -40.71 -19.36 15.65
C LYS A 130 -41.72 -19.94 14.66
N HIS A 131 -41.23 -20.48 13.54
CA HIS A 131 -42.08 -21.11 12.55
C HIS A 131 -42.89 -22.27 13.14
N TRP A 132 -42.27 -23.13 13.96
CA TRP A 132 -42.95 -24.27 14.58
C TRP A 132 -44.08 -23.83 15.53
N VAL A 133 -43.83 -22.78 16.32
CA VAL A 133 -44.85 -22.20 17.21
C VAL A 133 -45.98 -21.57 16.40
N GLU A 134 -45.66 -20.82 15.35
CA GLU A 134 -46.68 -20.21 14.47
C GLU A 134 -47.55 -21.26 13.77
N GLN A 135 -46.96 -22.35 13.28
CA GLN A 135 -47.69 -23.45 12.64
C GLN A 135 -48.55 -24.22 13.65
N SER A 136 -48.03 -24.55 14.83
CA SER A 136 -48.81 -25.24 15.87
C SER A 136 -49.98 -24.38 16.38
N ALA A 137 -49.76 -23.06 16.55
CA ALA A 137 -50.82 -22.11 16.89
C ALA A 137 -51.87 -21.99 15.78
N ARG A 138 -51.48 -22.15 14.51
CA ARG A 138 -52.42 -22.17 13.38
C ARG A 138 -53.24 -23.46 13.35
N ASN A 139 -52.57 -24.61 13.41
CA ASN A 139 -53.21 -25.92 13.36
C ASN A 139 -54.25 -26.09 14.48
N THR A 140 -53.91 -25.66 15.71
CA THR A 140 -54.84 -25.70 16.86
C THR A 140 -56.07 -24.79 16.71
N ARG A 141 -55.95 -23.67 15.97
CA ARG A 141 -57.08 -22.77 15.68
C ARG A 141 -57.99 -23.32 14.59
N GLU A 142 -57.44 -24.01 13.61
CA GLU A 142 -58.20 -24.59 12.49
C GLU A 142 -58.95 -25.87 12.93
N ASP A 143 -58.35 -26.69 13.79
CA ASP A 143 -58.96 -27.93 14.36
C ASP A 143 -60.20 -27.64 15.25
N CYS A 144 -60.29 -26.45 15.85
CA CYS A 144 -61.49 -26.02 16.60
C CYS A 144 -62.67 -25.57 15.72
N SER A 145 -62.46 -25.39 14.41
CA SER A 145 -63.48 -24.89 13.49
C SER A 145 -64.23 -25.99 12.73
N GLU A 146 -63.84 -27.26 12.87
CA GLU A 146 -64.30 -28.35 12.00
C GLU A 146 -65.42 -29.22 12.59
N TYR A 147 -66.04 -28.82 13.71
CA TYR A 147 -67.24 -29.47 14.25
C TYR A 147 -68.52 -28.69 13.90
N PRO A 148 -69.33 -29.14 12.92
CA PRO A 148 -70.66 -28.58 12.70
C PRO A 148 -71.61 -29.03 13.81
N VAL A 149 -72.40 -28.08 14.34
CA VAL A 149 -73.58 -28.33 15.18
C VAL A 149 -74.78 -28.60 14.30
#